data_AF-A0A1C6V3H6-F1
#
_entry.id   AF-A0A1C6V3H6-F1
#
_cell.length_a   1.000
_cell.length_b   1.000
_cell.length_c   1.000
_cell.angle_alpha   90.00
_cell.angle_beta   90.00
_cell.angle_gamma   90.00
#
_symmetry.space_group_name_H-M   'P 1'
#
loop_
_entity.id
_entity.type
_entity.pdbx_description
1 polymer ?
#
loop_
_entity_poly.entity_id
_entity_poly.type
_entity_poly.pdbx_seq_one_letter_code
_entity_poly.pdbx_strand_id
1 'polypeptide(L)'
;MRHLWSFLAGLVVAPVTWVLVTLGQDGSERTVHRWVEIGTYSTPNLIEPAVYLGVAGILLGLLGTLRFSPLGPAVAGLLLAVPYLGLFVAPFSVRDRIPESWKMLGDPLPLRHPLENGTLFLIGVLLLMAVFSGQRWRQRPRGAAAEAELTPADKPVEHNPSLGDWPPTGPNKEGDPAPLTLAYPDTPTEPLPRRSGGESPWSAPPRATTRPEGTTETR
;
A
#
# COMPACT_ATOMS: atom_id res chain seq x y z
N MET A 1 -7.74 19.04 -16.05
CA MET A 1 -8.28 19.59 -14.78
C MET A 1 -7.91 18.76 -13.54
N ARG A 2 -7.95 17.42 -13.58
CA ARG A 2 -7.64 16.54 -12.42
C ARG A 2 -6.23 16.69 -11.80
N HIS A 3 -5.24 17.23 -12.53
CA HIS A 3 -3.89 17.53 -12.01
C HIS A 3 -3.77 18.89 -11.32
N LEU A 4 -4.73 19.80 -11.56
CA LEU A 4 -4.75 21.11 -10.93
C LEU A 4 -5.20 20.99 -9.46
N TRP A 5 -6.14 20.08 -9.21
CA TRP A 5 -6.62 19.75 -7.87
C TRP A 5 -5.56 19.12 -6.98
N SER A 6 -4.72 18.23 -7.52
CA SER A 6 -3.61 17.65 -6.76
C SER A 6 -2.49 18.65 -6.49
N PHE A 7 -2.17 19.52 -7.46
CA PHE A 7 -1.26 20.65 -7.24
C PHE A 7 -1.74 21.55 -6.11
N LEU A 8 -3.01 22.00 -6.19
CA LEU A 8 -3.62 22.86 -5.18
C LEU A 8 -3.66 22.16 -3.81
N ALA A 9 -3.98 20.87 -3.78
CA ALA A 9 -3.93 20.09 -2.55
C ALA A 9 -2.51 20.07 -1.96
N GLY A 10 -1.46 19.82 -2.76
CA GLY A 10 -0.08 19.89 -2.28
C GLY A 10 0.32 21.28 -1.76
N LEU A 11 -0.09 22.32 -2.47
CA LEU A 11 0.16 23.72 -2.11
C LEU A 11 -0.48 24.12 -0.78
N VAL A 12 -1.69 23.61 -0.48
CA VAL A 12 -2.41 23.88 0.77
C VAL A 12 -1.97 22.94 1.89
N VAL A 13 -1.76 21.66 1.61
CA VAL A 13 -1.40 20.65 2.62
C VAL A 13 0.00 20.90 3.18
N ALA A 14 0.94 21.42 2.40
CA ALA A 14 2.30 21.70 2.88
C ALA A 14 2.34 22.71 4.05
N PRO A 15 1.80 23.95 3.94
CA PRO A 15 1.80 24.90 5.04
C PRO A 15 0.95 24.41 6.22
N VAL A 16 -0.17 23.73 5.95
CA VAL A 16 -1.00 23.13 7.00
C VAL A 16 -0.19 22.10 7.78
N THR A 17 0.46 21.16 7.09
CA THR A 17 1.34 20.16 7.71
C THR A 17 2.44 20.81 8.54
N TRP A 18 3.09 21.86 8.02
CA TRP A 18 4.13 22.57 8.75
C TRP A 18 3.59 23.08 10.10
N VAL A 19 2.44 23.75 10.09
CA VAL A 19 1.81 24.24 11.32
C VAL A 19 1.48 23.09 12.29
N LEU A 20 0.85 22.01 11.82
CA LEU A 20 0.50 20.87 12.68
C LEU A 20 1.74 20.19 13.27
N VAL A 21 2.80 20.01 12.47
CA VAL A 21 4.07 19.45 12.96
C VAL A 21 4.69 20.37 14.01
N THR A 22 4.65 21.69 13.80
CA THR A 22 5.13 22.68 14.77
C THR A 22 4.41 22.55 16.11
N LEU A 23 3.07 22.55 16.08
CA LEU A 23 2.24 22.44 17.28
C LEU A 23 2.46 21.09 18.00
N GLY A 24 2.52 20.00 17.24
CA GLY A 24 2.76 18.68 17.78
C GLY A 24 4.14 18.54 18.43
N GLN A 25 5.18 19.10 17.81
CA GLN A 25 6.54 19.05 18.35
C GLN A 25 6.73 19.97 19.56
N ASP A 26 6.31 21.23 19.47
CA ASP A 26 6.40 22.19 20.58
C ASP A 26 5.60 21.72 21.79
N GLY A 27 4.37 21.22 21.59
CA GLY A 27 3.54 20.66 22.65
C GLY A 27 4.16 19.41 23.31
N SER A 28 4.76 18.53 22.52
CA SER A 28 5.46 17.33 23.04
C SER A 28 6.68 17.73 23.87
N GLU A 29 7.52 18.63 23.36
CA GLU A 29 8.73 19.07 24.03
C GLU A 29 8.44 19.80 25.34
N ARG A 30 7.49 20.76 25.32
CA ARG A 30 7.07 21.47 26.53
C ARG A 30 6.54 20.52 27.60
N THR A 31 5.79 19.49 27.19
CA THR A 31 5.25 18.47 28.10
C THR A 31 6.36 17.62 28.72
N VAL A 32 7.29 17.13 27.90
CA VAL A 32 8.41 16.31 28.37
C VAL A 32 9.36 17.13 29.26
N HIS A 33 9.69 18.36 28.87
CA HIS A 33 10.53 19.25 29.68
C HIS A 33 9.91 19.50 31.05
N ARG A 34 8.59 19.77 31.09
CA ARG A 34 7.86 19.94 32.35
C ARG A 34 7.92 18.69 33.24
N TRP A 35 7.84 17.50 32.66
CA TRP A 35 7.94 16.26 33.45
C TRP A 35 9.32 16.07 34.06
N VAL A 36 10.38 16.38 33.30
CA VAL A 36 11.76 16.35 33.79
C VAL A 36 11.95 17.37 34.92
N GLU A 37 11.40 18.57 34.76
CA GLU A 37 11.52 19.66 35.74
C GLU A 37 10.79 19.35 37.06
N ILE A 38 9.57 18.79 36.99
CA ILE A 38 8.73 18.54 38.17
C ILE A 38 8.92 17.11 38.72
N GLY A 39 9.62 16.24 37.99
CA GLY A 39 9.84 14.83 38.37
C GLY A 39 8.56 13.98 38.33
N THR A 40 7.52 14.40 37.61
CA THR A 40 6.23 13.69 37.51
C THR A 40 5.79 13.57 36.06
N TYR A 41 5.10 12.48 35.70
CA TYR A 41 4.60 12.25 34.35
C TYR A 41 3.07 12.24 34.33
N SER A 42 2.49 12.77 33.25
CA SER A 42 1.04 12.76 33.01
C SER A 42 0.76 12.56 31.52
N THR A 43 0.58 11.30 31.10
CA THR A 43 0.31 10.91 29.72
C THR A 43 -0.82 11.68 29.03
N PRO A 44 -1.92 12.07 29.70
CA PRO A 44 -2.97 12.89 29.09
C PRO A 44 -2.46 14.19 28.46
N ASN A 45 -1.38 14.77 28.98
CA ASN A 45 -0.80 16.00 28.42
C ASN A 45 -0.16 15.78 27.03
N LEU A 46 0.12 14.53 26.64
CA LEU A 46 0.61 14.20 25.30
C LEU A 46 -0.50 13.95 24.27
N ILE A 47 -1.76 13.89 24.69
CA ILE A 47 -2.87 13.63 23.76
C ILE A 47 -2.99 14.76 22.75
N GLU A 48 -2.97 16.00 23.23
CA GLU A 48 -3.07 17.19 22.36
C GLU A 48 -1.97 17.22 21.28
N PRO A 49 -0.66 17.15 21.60
CA PRO A 49 0.37 17.14 20.57
C PRO A 49 0.28 15.89 19.67
N ALA A 50 -0.11 14.73 20.21
CA ALA A 50 -0.30 13.52 19.41
C ALA A 50 -1.42 13.66 18.38
N VAL A 51 -2.50 14.39 18.67
CA VAL A 51 -3.57 14.67 17.72
C VAL A 51 -3.06 15.50 16.55
N TYR A 52 -2.28 16.56 16.81
CA TYR A 52 -1.70 17.37 15.73
C TYR A 52 -0.78 16.54 14.83
N LEU A 53 0.11 15.72 15.41
CA LEU A 53 0.99 14.83 14.64
C LEU A 53 0.21 13.75 13.89
N GLY A 54 -0.83 13.20 14.51
CA GLY A 54 -1.70 12.20 13.89
C GLY A 54 -2.42 12.75 12.66
N VAL A 55 -3.01 13.93 12.77
CA VAL A 55 -3.68 14.60 11.64
C VAL A 55 -2.66 14.97 10.55
N ALA A 56 -1.48 15.48 10.91
CA ALA A 56 -0.40 15.73 9.95
C ALA A 56 0.01 14.46 9.20
N GLY A 57 0.19 13.35 9.92
CA GLY A 57 0.51 12.04 9.34
C GLY A 57 -0.57 11.53 8.39
N ILE A 58 -1.85 11.70 8.73
CA ILE A 58 -2.97 11.35 7.85
C ILE A 58 -2.94 12.19 6.58
N LEU A 59 -2.77 13.51 6.67
CA LEU A 59 -2.71 14.39 5.51
C LEU A 59 -1.55 14.02 4.58
N LEU A 60 -0.36 13.76 5.14
CA LEU A 60 0.81 13.34 4.40
C LEU A 60 0.65 11.94 3.79
N GLY A 61 0.06 11.01 4.53
CA GLY A 61 -0.22 9.65 4.08
C GLY A 61 -1.21 9.65 2.92
N LEU A 62 -2.29 10.43 3.02
CA LEU A 62 -3.24 10.62 1.92
C LEU A 62 -2.52 11.21 0.71
N LEU A 63 -1.78 12.31 0.89
CA LEU A 63 -1.05 12.94 -0.20
C LEU A 63 -0.12 11.92 -0.89
N GLY A 64 0.71 11.21 -0.12
CA GLY A 64 1.66 10.21 -0.61
C GLY A 64 1.02 8.96 -1.24
N THR A 65 -0.19 8.58 -0.85
CA THR A 65 -0.87 7.35 -1.35
C THR A 65 -1.81 7.60 -2.53
N LEU A 66 -2.33 8.83 -2.72
CA LEU A 66 -3.23 9.16 -3.83
C LEU A 66 -2.54 9.02 -5.20
N ARG A 67 -2.85 7.92 -5.92
CA ARG A 67 -2.20 7.54 -7.18
C ARG A 67 -2.59 8.39 -8.39
N PHE A 68 -3.58 9.27 -8.25
CA PHE A 68 -4.17 9.98 -9.39
C PHE A 68 -3.27 11.10 -9.94
N SER A 69 -2.32 11.63 -9.15
CA SER A 69 -1.36 12.62 -9.64
C SER A 69 -0.16 12.80 -8.69
N PRO A 70 1.09 12.66 -9.18
CA PRO A 70 2.31 12.86 -8.38
C PRO A 70 2.62 14.33 -8.08
N LEU A 71 1.93 15.29 -8.72
CA LEU A 71 2.24 16.72 -8.59
C LEU A 71 2.07 17.24 -7.17
N GLY A 72 1.00 16.83 -6.48
CA GLY A 72 0.71 17.27 -5.10
C GLY A 72 1.81 16.89 -4.11
N PRO A 73 2.17 15.59 -4.01
CA PRO A 73 3.28 15.16 -3.15
C PRO A 73 4.63 15.75 -3.56
N ALA A 74 4.89 15.95 -4.85
CA ALA A 74 6.14 16.57 -5.31
C ALA A 74 6.24 18.03 -4.86
N VAL A 75 5.17 18.81 -5.05
CA VAL A 75 5.10 20.21 -4.64
C VAL A 75 5.18 20.33 -3.13
N ALA A 76 4.43 19.52 -2.39
CA ALA A 76 4.51 19.54 -0.93
C ALA A 76 5.90 19.12 -0.42
N GLY A 77 6.49 18.09 -1.03
CA GLY A 77 7.85 17.64 -0.72
C GLY A 77 8.90 18.74 -0.95
N LEU A 78 8.80 19.45 -2.08
CA LEU A 78 9.65 20.60 -2.37
C LEU A 78 9.41 21.75 -1.38
N LEU A 79 8.16 22.12 -1.10
CA LEU A 79 7.83 23.20 -0.16
C LEU A 79 8.35 22.93 1.26
N LEU A 80 8.39 21.66 1.68
CA LEU A 80 8.89 21.28 3.00
C LEU A 80 10.42 21.13 3.03
N ALA A 81 11.05 20.66 1.95
CA ALA A 81 12.51 20.45 1.90
C ALA A 81 13.32 21.72 1.57
N VAL A 82 12.82 22.56 0.66
CA VAL A 82 13.56 23.73 0.14
C VAL A 82 13.96 24.73 1.23
N PRO A 83 13.12 25.07 2.22
CA PRO A 83 13.52 25.99 3.29
C PRO A 83 14.78 25.50 4.02
N TYR A 84 14.89 24.19 4.29
CA TYR A 84 16.06 23.63 4.96
C TYR A 84 17.30 23.66 4.06
N LEU A 85 17.15 23.32 2.77
CA LEU A 85 18.24 23.45 1.80
C LEU A 85 18.73 24.90 1.68
N GLY A 86 17.81 25.85 1.74
CA GLY A 86 18.13 27.27 1.70
C GLY A 86 19.02 27.71 2.86
N LEU A 87 18.98 27.03 4.00
CA LEU A 87 19.87 27.32 5.13
C LEU A 87 21.35 27.06 4.81
N PHE A 88 21.66 26.17 3.87
CA PHE A 88 23.05 25.92 3.44
C PHE A 88 23.60 27.01 2.52
N VAL A 89 22.73 27.72 1.81
CA VAL A 89 23.12 28.77 0.86
C VAL A 89 23.07 30.16 1.50
N ALA A 90 21.98 30.44 2.22
CA ALA A 90 21.71 31.73 2.84
C ALA A 90 20.97 31.55 4.18
N PRO A 91 21.68 31.10 5.25
CA PRO A 91 21.07 30.73 6.53
C PRO A 91 20.24 31.86 7.14
N PHE A 92 20.81 33.07 7.23
CA PHE A 92 20.13 34.21 7.85
C PHE A 92 18.96 34.70 6.99
N SER A 93 19.13 34.84 5.67
CA SER A 93 18.06 35.30 4.80
C SER A 93 16.84 34.37 4.77
N VAL A 94 17.05 33.06 4.90
CA VAL A 94 15.95 32.09 4.97
C VAL A 94 15.29 32.12 6.35
N ARG A 95 16.09 32.16 7.41
CA ARG A 95 15.59 32.24 8.79
C ARG A 95 14.77 33.51 9.03
N ASP A 96 15.22 34.65 8.52
CA ASP A 96 14.58 35.96 8.71
C ASP A 96 13.25 36.08 7.96
N ARG A 97 13.06 35.31 6.88
CA ARG A 97 11.78 35.23 6.16
C ARG A 97 10.70 34.48 6.95
N ILE A 98 11.10 33.67 7.94
CA ILE A 98 10.15 32.92 8.77
C ILE A 98 9.94 33.71 10.06
N PRO A 99 8.74 34.25 10.29
CA PRO A 99 8.46 35.04 11.48
C PRO A 99 8.60 34.18 12.74
N GLU A 100 9.35 34.70 13.71
CA GLU A 100 9.63 34.02 14.98
C GLU A 100 8.45 34.10 15.97
N SER A 101 7.62 35.13 15.84
CA SER A 101 6.60 35.50 16.82
C SER A 101 5.18 35.29 16.34
N TRP A 102 4.95 34.40 15.36
CA TRP A 102 3.58 34.16 14.92
C TRP A 102 2.80 33.52 16.07
N LYS A 103 1.60 34.03 16.34
CA LYS A 103 0.74 33.49 17.39
C LYS A 103 -0.48 32.85 16.74
N MET A 104 -0.81 31.64 17.16
CA MET A 104 -2.03 30.96 16.76
C MET A 104 -2.87 30.74 18.01
N LEU A 105 -4.11 31.27 18.03
CA LEU A 105 -5.00 31.23 19.19
C LEU A 105 -4.43 31.82 20.50
N GLY A 106 -3.43 32.71 20.40
CA GLY A 106 -2.80 33.36 21.56
C GLY A 106 -1.50 32.70 22.01
N ASP A 107 -1.24 31.47 21.57
CA ASP A 107 0.00 30.75 21.87
C ASP A 107 1.09 31.03 20.83
N PRO A 108 2.37 31.15 21.26
CA PRO A 108 3.49 31.29 20.35
C PRO A 108 3.58 30.04 19.47
N LEU A 109 3.66 30.24 18.15
CA LEU A 109 3.84 29.18 17.16
C LEU A 109 5.29 29.24 16.65
N PRO A 110 6.22 28.46 17.22
CA PRO A 110 7.63 28.50 16.86
C PRO A 110 7.87 27.79 15.52
N LEU A 111 7.41 28.37 14.41
CA LEU A 111 7.52 27.79 13.06
C LEU A 111 8.94 27.44 12.63
N ARG A 112 9.94 28.08 13.24
CA ARG A 112 11.35 27.80 13.00
C ARG A 112 11.78 26.45 13.56
N HIS A 113 11.10 25.94 14.59
CA HIS A 113 11.54 24.77 15.33
C HIS A 113 11.59 23.49 14.46
N PRO A 114 10.55 23.13 13.68
CA PRO A 114 10.62 21.95 12.81
C PRO A 114 11.62 22.09 11.66
N LEU A 115 11.92 23.33 11.27
CA LEU A 115 12.93 23.66 10.27
C LEU A 115 14.34 23.44 10.83
N GLU A 116 14.64 24.03 11.99
CA GLU A 116 15.95 23.92 12.65
C GLU A 116 16.29 22.48 13.03
N ASN A 117 15.29 21.70 13.45
CA ASN A 117 15.44 20.27 13.77
C ASN A 117 15.51 19.36 12.52
N GLY A 118 15.34 19.92 11.31
CA GLY A 118 15.42 19.17 10.04
C GLY A 118 14.23 18.24 9.78
N THR A 119 13.17 18.28 10.59
CA THR A 119 12.02 17.38 10.44
C THR A 119 11.21 17.67 9.17
N LEU A 120 11.06 18.95 8.80
CA LEU A 120 10.43 19.34 7.53
C LEU A 120 11.22 18.81 6.34
N PHE A 121 12.56 18.83 6.43
CA PHE A 121 13.42 18.27 5.40
C PHE A 121 13.21 16.76 5.24
N LEU A 122 13.20 16.01 6.35
CA LEU A 122 12.97 14.57 6.33
C LEU A 122 11.60 14.23 5.72
N ILE A 123 10.53 14.91 6.14
CA ILE A 123 9.18 14.74 5.59
C ILE A 123 9.17 15.08 4.10
N GLY A 124 9.83 16.18 3.71
CA GLY A 124 9.93 16.62 2.32
C GLY A 124 10.60 15.58 1.42
N VAL A 125 11.74 15.03 1.87
CA VAL A 125 12.46 13.96 1.16
C VAL A 125 11.63 12.67 1.09
N LEU A 126 10.94 12.30 2.17
CA LEU A 126 10.04 11.13 2.17
C LEU A 126 8.92 11.26 1.14
N LEU A 127 8.30 12.44 1.03
CA LEU A 127 7.29 12.72 0.01
C LEU A 127 7.87 12.65 -1.40
N LEU A 128 9.07 13.20 -1.62
CA LEU A 128 9.76 13.09 -2.91
C LEU A 128 10.09 11.64 -3.25
N MET A 129 10.62 10.86 -2.31
CA MET A 129 10.83 9.42 -2.49
C MET A 129 9.52 8.69 -2.83
N ALA A 130 8.40 9.05 -2.20
CA ALA A 130 7.09 8.47 -2.50
C ALA A 130 6.64 8.76 -3.95
N VAL A 131 7.04 9.90 -4.53
CA VAL A 131 6.79 10.24 -5.94
C VAL A 131 7.64 9.39 -6.89
N PHE A 132 8.93 9.24 -6.58
CA PHE A 132 9.90 8.54 -7.43
C PHE A 132 9.91 7.01 -7.22
N SER A 133 9.23 6.49 -6.20
CA SER A 133 9.12 5.05 -5.98
C SER A 133 8.42 4.36 -7.16
N GLY A 134 9.20 3.66 -7.99
CA GLY A 134 8.77 3.01 -9.22
C GLY A 134 7.63 2.02 -9.05
N GLN A 135 7.34 1.57 -7.82
CA GLN A 135 6.20 0.70 -7.48
C GLN A 135 4.82 1.33 -7.78
N ARG A 136 4.73 2.68 -7.83
CA ARG A 136 3.52 3.40 -8.29
C ARG A 136 3.28 3.25 -9.79
N TRP A 137 4.35 3.14 -10.57
CA TRP A 137 4.33 3.16 -12.04
C TRP A 137 4.48 1.77 -12.66
N ARG A 138 4.88 0.77 -11.86
CA ARG A 138 4.84 -0.63 -12.27
C ARG A 138 3.40 -1.02 -12.56
N GLN A 139 3.09 -1.11 -13.85
CA GLN A 139 1.89 -1.76 -14.35
C GLN A 139 1.74 -3.09 -13.61
N ARG A 140 0.58 -3.31 -12.97
CA ARG A 140 0.19 -4.68 -12.64
C ARG A 140 0.31 -5.50 -13.93
N PRO A 141 0.93 -6.68 -13.93
CA PRO A 141 0.83 -7.58 -15.06
C PRO A 141 -0.66 -7.76 -15.38
N ARG A 142 -1.10 -7.26 -16.54
CA ARG A 142 -2.39 -7.63 -17.16
C ARG A 142 -2.23 -9.03 -17.74
N GLY A 143 -1.99 -10.02 -16.88
CA GLY A 143 -1.74 -11.39 -17.33
C GLY A 143 -2.10 -12.36 -16.21
N ALA A 144 -3.39 -12.72 -16.17
CA ALA A 144 -3.99 -13.89 -15.51
C ALA A 144 -5.53 -13.78 -15.40
N ALA A 145 -6.15 -12.67 -15.82
CA ALA A 145 -7.61 -12.49 -15.77
C ALA A 145 -8.23 -12.04 -17.11
N ALA A 146 -7.53 -12.28 -18.22
CA ALA A 146 -8.02 -11.99 -19.58
C ALA A 146 -8.06 -13.25 -20.46
N GLU A 147 -8.27 -14.42 -19.85
CA GLU A 147 -8.75 -15.64 -20.54
C GLU A 147 -10.12 -16.10 -20.01
N ALA A 148 -10.74 -15.31 -19.15
CA ALA A 148 -12.17 -15.42 -18.84
C ALA A 148 -12.90 -14.24 -19.51
N GLU A 149 -12.73 -14.10 -20.82
CA GLU A 149 -13.64 -13.28 -21.61
C GLU A 149 -15.01 -13.96 -21.58
N LEU A 150 -15.94 -13.30 -20.90
CA LEU A 150 -17.36 -13.59 -20.97
C LEU A 150 -17.78 -13.49 -22.44
N THR A 151 -18.04 -14.63 -23.07
CA THR A 151 -18.72 -14.71 -24.36
C THR A 151 -19.99 -13.86 -24.32
N PRO A 152 -20.18 -12.88 -25.23
CA PRO A 152 -21.44 -12.16 -25.32
C PRO A 152 -22.55 -13.15 -25.67
N ALA A 153 -23.60 -13.23 -24.84
CA ALA A 153 -24.82 -13.95 -25.18
C ALA A 153 -25.47 -13.25 -26.39
N ASP A 154 -25.31 -13.83 -27.58
CA ASP A 154 -26.09 -13.46 -28.75
C ASP A 154 -27.57 -13.68 -28.46
N LYS A 155 -28.38 -12.70 -28.85
CA LYS A 155 -29.85 -12.73 -28.72
C LYS A 155 -30.39 -13.97 -29.43
N PRO A 156 -31.43 -14.66 -28.92
CA PRO A 156 -32.05 -15.75 -29.67
C PRO A 156 -32.69 -15.15 -30.93
N VAL A 157 -32.13 -15.48 -32.09
CA VAL A 157 -32.84 -15.34 -33.36
C VAL A 157 -33.94 -16.40 -33.33
N GLU A 158 -35.21 -15.99 -33.41
CA GLU A 158 -36.32 -16.89 -33.66
C GLU A 158 -36.06 -17.63 -34.98
N HIS A 159 -35.57 -18.86 -34.88
CA HIS A 159 -35.53 -19.79 -36.00
C HIS A 159 -36.88 -20.49 -36.02
N ASN A 160 -37.71 -20.13 -36.99
CA ASN A 160 -38.95 -20.84 -37.30
C ASN A 160 -38.59 -21.91 -38.34
N PRO A 161 -38.36 -23.18 -37.97
CA PRO A 161 -37.93 -24.18 -38.92
C PRO A 161 -39.07 -24.49 -39.91
N SER A 162 -38.89 -24.10 -41.17
CA SER A 162 -39.76 -24.55 -42.25
C SER A 162 -39.55 -26.04 -42.51
N LEU A 163 -40.66 -26.76 -42.68
CA LEU A 163 -40.79 -28.21 -42.85
C LEU A 163 -40.17 -28.73 -44.17
N GLY A 164 -38.86 -28.58 -44.35
CA GLY A 164 -38.15 -28.92 -45.60
C GLY A 164 -36.74 -29.51 -45.43
N ASP A 165 -36.12 -29.41 -44.26
CA ASP A 165 -34.72 -29.81 -44.06
C ASP A 165 -34.57 -31.19 -43.39
N TRP A 166 -35.18 -32.22 -43.97
CA TRP A 166 -34.87 -33.60 -43.62
C TRP A 166 -34.26 -34.35 -44.83
N PRO A 167 -33.02 -34.85 -44.74
CA PRO A 167 -32.42 -35.62 -45.83
C PRO A 167 -33.08 -37.01 -45.99
N PRO A 168 -33.22 -37.52 -47.22
CA PRO A 168 -34.00 -38.72 -47.51
C PRO A 168 -33.30 -40.01 -47.05
N THR A 169 -34.07 -40.90 -46.44
CA THR A 169 -33.71 -42.28 -46.08
C THR A 169 -33.76 -43.19 -47.32
N GLY A 170 -32.63 -43.80 -47.67
CA GLY A 170 -32.49 -44.83 -48.72
C GLY A 170 -31.38 -45.84 -48.37
N PRO A 171 -31.42 -47.08 -48.90
CA PRO A 171 -31.25 -48.28 -48.08
C PRO A 171 -29.86 -48.94 -48.08
N ASN A 172 -29.53 -49.52 -46.92
CA ASN A 172 -28.68 -50.70 -46.63
C ASN A 172 -27.29 -50.82 -47.24
N LYS A 173 -26.28 -50.58 -46.39
CA LYS A 173 -25.16 -51.52 -46.23
C LYS A 173 -25.03 -51.85 -44.74
N GLU A 174 -25.55 -53.01 -44.36
CA GLU A 174 -25.32 -53.68 -43.08
C GLU A 174 -23.83 -53.64 -42.71
N GLY A 175 -23.54 -53.00 -41.58
CA GLY A 175 -22.24 -52.98 -40.92
C GLY A 175 -22.52 -52.76 -39.45
N ASP A 176 -22.77 -53.86 -38.75
CA ASP A 176 -23.01 -53.98 -37.31
C ASP A 176 -22.11 -53.00 -36.51
N PRO A 177 -22.66 -52.02 -35.77
CA PRO A 177 -21.82 -51.10 -35.01
C PRO A 177 -21.23 -51.83 -33.80
N ALA A 178 -19.91 -52.01 -33.81
CA ALA A 178 -19.16 -52.50 -32.65
C ALA A 178 -19.52 -51.68 -31.39
N PRO A 179 -19.69 -52.32 -30.22
CA PRO A 179 -20.09 -51.63 -29.01
C PRO A 179 -19.04 -50.61 -28.58
N LEU A 180 -19.50 -49.45 -28.13
CA LEU A 180 -18.71 -48.36 -27.56
C LEU A 180 -17.88 -48.85 -26.37
N THR A 181 -16.62 -49.20 -26.59
CA THR A 181 -15.66 -49.46 -25.54
C THR A 181 -15.10 -48.13 -25.03
N LEU A 182 -15.34 -47.85 -23.74
CA LEU A 182 -14.61 -46.82 -22.99
C LEU A 182 -13.11 -47.04 -23.24
N ALA A 183 -12.42 -45.98 -23.64
CA ALA A 183 -10.99 -46.00 -23.91
C ALA A 183 -10.19 -46.42 -22.66
N TYR A 184 -9.94 -47.72 -22.55
CA TYR A 184 -8.94 -48.31 -21.68
C TYR A 184 -8.10 -49.26 -22.56
N PRO A 185 -6.80 -49.02 -22.73
CA PRO A 185 -5.97 -49.92 -23.51
C PRO A 185 -5.72 -51.23 -22.74
N ASP A 186 -5.95 -52.36 -23.39
CA ASP A 186 -5.84 -53.73 -22.83
C ASP A 186 -4.40 -54.27 -22.77
N THR A 187 -3.37 -53.44 -22.92
CA THR A 187 -1.97 -53.85 -22.76
C THR A 187 -1.17 -52.83 -21.94
N PRO A 188 -0.65 -53.20 -20.75
CA PRO A 188 0.25 -52.33 -20.00
C PRO A 188 1.60 -52.30 -20.71
N THR A 189 1.84 -51.27 -21.51
CA THR A 189 3.19 -50.92 -21.94
C THR A 189 3.77 -50.05 -20.83
N GLU A 190 4.83 -50.56 -20.21
CA GLU A 190 5.64 -49.94 -19.15
C GLU A 190 5.21 -50.27 -17.70
N PRO A 191 6.10 -50.86 -16.87
CA PRO A 191 5.81 -51.08 -15.46
C PRO A 191 5.75 -49.72 -14.76
N LEU A 192 4.56 -49.36 -14.30
CA LEU A 192 4.33 -48.23 -13.39
C LEU A 192 5.39 -48.28 -12.27
N PRO A 193 6.06 -47.16 -11.94
CA PRO A 193 6.99 -47.14 -10.82
C PRO A 193 6.23 -47.57 -9.58
N ARG A 194 6.60 -48.74 -9.02
CA ARG A 194 6.10 -49.22 -7.74
C ARG A 194 6.29 -48.07 -6.75
N ARG A 195 5.18 -47.53 -6.23
CA ARG A 195 5.17 -46.74 -5.00
C ARG A 195 5.72 -47.64 -3.89
N SER A 196 7.03 -47.62 -3.69
CA SER A 196 7.62 -47.93 -2.39
C SER A 196 6.98 -46.99 -1.38
N GLY A 197 6.45 -47.55 -0.31
CA GLY A 197 5.65 -46.83 0.67
C GLY A 197 6.35 -45.65 1.33
N GLY A 198 5.53 -44.83 1.96
CA GLY A 198 5.97 -43.82 2.92
C GLY A 198 6.00 -42.41 2.33
N GLU A 199 5.18 -41.54 2.94
CA GLU A 199 5.36 -40.09 3.00
C GLU A 199 4.89 -39.29 1.78
N SER A 200 3.57 -39.09 1.71
CA SER A 200 3.03 -37.87 1.10
C SER A 200 3.44 -36.67 1.96
N PRO A 201 3.95 -35.57 1.39
CA PRO A 201 4.39 -34.38 2.14
C PRO A 201 3.24 -33.60 2.80
N TRP A 202 1.99 -34.05 2.64
CA TRP A 202 0.79 -33.36 3.12
C TRP A 202 0.02 -34.15 4.19
N SER A 203 0.56 -35.28 4.66
CA SER A 203 -0.11 -36.16 5.63
C SER A 203 0.66 -36.32 6.94
N ALA A 204 1.09 -35.21 7.56
CA ALA A 204 1.53 -35.23 8.95
C ALA A 204 1.05 -33.97 9.71
N PRO A 205 0.30 -34.10 10.82
CA PRO A 205 0.10 -33.00 11.75
C PRO A 205 1.42 -32.72 12.51
N PRO A 206 1.66 -31.47 12.95
CA PRO A 206 2.94 -31.11 13.55
C PRO A 206 3.19 -31.89 14.85
N ARG A 207 4.23 -32.74 14.85
CA ARG A 207 4.79 -33.31 16.07
C ARG A 207 5.48 -32.19 16.84
N ALA A 208 5.04 -31.97 18.07
CA ALA A 208 5.73 -31.15 19.06
C ALA A 208 7.15 -31.70 19.28
N THR A 209 8.15 -30.99 18.78
CA THR A 209 9.56 -31.23 19.09
C THR A 209 9.82 -30.82 20.53
N THR A 210 9.82 -31.82 21.42
CA THR A 210 10.80 -32.03 22.50
C THR A 210 11.37 -30.78 23.18
N ARG A 211 10.81 -30.49 24.36
CA ARG A 211 11.42 -29.72 25.46
C ARG A 211 12.78 -30.33 25.83
N PRO A 212 13.88 -29.57 25.85
CA PRO A 212 15.13 -30.03 26.46
C PRO A 212 15.01 -29.94 27.98
N GLU A 213 14.96 -31.08 28.65
CA GLU A 213 15.29 -31.20 30.07
C GLU A 213 16.81 -31.09 30.21
N GLY A 214 17.28 -30.03 30.87
CA GLY A 214 18.68 -29.80 31.22
C GLY A 214 18.77 -29.48 32.71
N THR A 215 19.37 -30.42 33.42
CA THR A 215 19.43 -30.60 34.88
C THR A 215 20.34 -29.58 35.60
N THR A 216 19.84 -29.09 36.73
CA THR A 216 20.52 -28.73 38.01
C THR A 216 22.04 -28.51 38.09
N GLU A 217 22.44 -27.35 38.64
CA GLU A 217 23.46 -27.04 39.68
C GLU A 217 23.46 -25.50 39.84
N THR A 218 23.67 -24.81 40.96
CA THR A 218 24.00 -25.09 42.38
C THR A 218 23.59 -23.85 43.19
N ARG A 219 23.32 -24.05 44.48
CA ARG A 219 23.29 -23.03 45.54
C ARG A 219 24.61 -23.07 46.29
#